data_AF-A0AAN8XB16-F1
#
_entry.id   AF-A0AAN8XB16-F1
#
_cell.length_a   1.000
_cell.length_b   1.000
_cell.length_c   1.000
_cell.angle_alpha   90.00
_cell.angle_beta   90.00
_cell.angle_gamma   90.00
#
_symmetry.space_group_name_H-M   'P 1'
#
loop_
_entity.id
_entity.type
_entity.pdbx_description
1 polymer ?
#
loop_
_entity_poly.entity_id
_entity_poly.type
_entity_poly.pdbx_seq_one_letter_code
_entity_poly.pdbx_strand_id
1 'polypeptide(L)' 'DPYELLGPRSSRLAAQGSGQIQLWQFLLELLSDPANAAVITWEGTAGEFKILDPDEVARRWGERKSKPNMNYDKLSRALR' A
#
# COMPACT_ATOMS: atom_id res chain seq x y z
N ASP A 1 -16.70 1.62 -9.65
CA ASP A 1 -15.31 1.11 -9.58
C ASP A 1 -14.84 1.17 -8.11
N PRO A 2 -14.14 0.17 -7.53
CA PRO A 2 -13.66 0.23 -6.14
C PRO A 2 -12.82 1.49 -5.84
N TYR A 3 -12.06 2.01 -6.79
CA TYR A 3 -11.25 3.23 -6.61
C TYR A 3 -12.11 4.48 -6.43
N GLU A 4 -13.30 4.56 -7.03
CA GLU A 4 -14.22 5.69 -6.83
C GLU A 4 -14.77 5.74 -5.39
N LEU A 5 -15.02 4.58 -4.79
CA LEU A 5 -15.60 4.47 -3.45
C LEU A 5 -14.53 4.52 -2.36
N LEU A 6 -13.41 3.85 -2.57
CA LEU A 6 -12.37 3.65 -1.57
C LEU A 6 -11.22 4.64 -1.72
N GLY A 7 -10.89 5.10 -2.94
CA GLY A 7 -9.74 5.99 -3.19
C GLY A 7 -9.71 7.23 -2.29
N PRO A 8 -10.77 8.07 -2.27
CA PRO A 8 -10.82 9.25 -1.41
C PRO A 8 -10.79 8.94 0.10
N ARG A 9 -11.24 7.75 0.52
CA ARG A 9 -11.19 7.32 1.92
C ARG A 9 -9.78 6.87 2.29
N SER A 10 -9.17 6.03 1.46
CA SER A 10 -7.82 5.50 1.64
C SER A 10 -6.77 6.60 1.65
N SER A 11 -6.87 7.57 0.73
CA SER A 11 -5.99 8.74 0.71
C SER A 11 -6.07 9.55 2.01
N ARG A 12 -7.29 9.81 2.51
CA ARG A 12 -7.49 10.53 3.78
C ARG A 12 -6.94 9.77 4.97
N LEU A 13 -7.17 8.46 5.05
CA LEU A 13 -6.66 7.62 6.15
C LEU A 13 -5.13 7.50 6.12
N ALA A 14 -4.54 7.38 4.94
CA ALA A 14 -3.09 7.36 4.76
C ALA A 14 -2.43 8.67 5.23
N ALA A 15 -3.09 9.81 5.03
CA ALA A 15 -2.61 11.12 5.45
C ALA A 15 -2.77 11.43 6.95
N GLN A 16 -3.42 10.57 7.74
CA GLN A 16 -3.62 10.82 9.17
C GLN A 16 -2.34 10.55 9.97
N GLY A 17 -1.88 11.55 10.74
CA GLY A 17 -0.75 11.42 11.67
C GLY A 17 0.42 12.33 11.30
N SER A 18 1.20 12.74 12.30
CA SER A 18 2.20 13.81 12.19
C SER A 18 3.65 13.30 12.25
N GLY A 19 3.93 12.10 11.75
CA GLY A 19 5.24 11.47 11.92
C GLY A 19 5.68 10.57 10.76
N GLN A 20 6.36 9.47 11.11
CA GLN A 20 6.91 8.53 10.14
C GLN A 20 5.79 7.65 9.56
N ILE A 21 5.70 7.58 8.22
CA ILE A 21 4.72 6.73 7.55
C ILE A 21 4.84 5.26 7.99
N GLN A 22 3.70 4.66 8.30
CA GLN A 22 3.55 3.24 8.64
C GLN A 22 3.23 2.41 7.39
N LEU A 23 3.48 1.10 7.44
CA LEU A 23 3.26 0.22 6.30
C LEU A 23 1.79 0.25 5.83
N TRP A 24 0.83 0.21 6.75
CA TRP A 24 -0.59 0.25 6.40
C TRP A 24 -0.99 1.55 5.69
N GLN A 25 -0.44 2.70 6.10
CA GLN A 25 -0.69 4.00 5.46
C GLN A 25 -0.13 4.02 4.05
N PHE A 26 1.08 3.49 3.87
CA PHE A 26 1.71 3.36 2.57
C PHE A 26 0.91 2.44 1.62
N LEU A 27 0.40 1.31 2.12
CA LEU A 27 -0.44 0.43 1.31
C LEU A 27 -1.75 1.11 0.91
N LEU A 28 -2.39 1.85 1.82
CA LEU A 28 -3.59 2.64 1.50
C LEU A 28 -3.31 3.75 0.49
N GLU A 29 -2.14 4.38 0.54
CA GLU A 29 -1.71 5.38 -0.43
C GLU A 29 -1.60 4.76 -1.83
N LEU A 30 -0.92 3.61 -1.96
CA LEU A 30 -0.84 2.89 -3.25
C LEU A 30 -2.23 2.48 -3.75
N LEU A 31 -3.06 1.95 -2.85
CA LEU A 31 -4.42 1.53 -3.14
C LEU A 31 -5.39 2.69 -3.43
N SER A 32 -5.00 3.94 -3.17
CA SER A 32 -5.85 5.10 -3.47
C SER A 32 -5.80 5.54 -4.93
N ASP A 33 -4.79 5.09 -5.68
CA ASP A 33 -4.55 5.48 -7.06
C ASP A 33 -4.68 4.26 -8.01
N PRO A 34 -5.64 4.28 -8.96
CA PRO A 34 -5.82 3.20 -9.92
C PRO A 34 -4.61 2.95 -10.83
N ALA A 35 -3.68 3.90 -10.96
CA ALA A 35 -2.43 3.68 -11.69
C ALA A 35 -1.56 2.57 -11.08
N ASN A 36 -1.76 2.25 -9.79
CA ASN A 36 -1.05 1.18 -9.10
C ASN A 36 -1.72 -0.19 -9.23
N ALA A 37 -2.85 -0.31 -9.94
CA ALA A 37 -3.65 -1.53 -9.99
C ALA A 37 -2.89 -2.77 -10.49
N ALA A 38 -1.83 -2.60 -11.28
CA ALA A 38 -0.97 -3.69 -11.73
C ALA A 38 -0.02 -4.24 -10.64
N VAL A 39 0.19 -3.48 -9.56
CA VAL A 39 1.10 -3.78 -8.45
C VAL A 39 0.32 -4.17 -7.19
N ILE A 40 -0.72 -3.41 -6.85
CA ILE A 40 -1.61 -3.65 -5.71
C ILE A 40 -2.99 -3.07 -6.01
N THR A 41 -4.05 -3.82 -5.71
CA THR A 41 -5.41 -3.42 -6.07
C THR A 41 -6.44 -3.88 -5.06
N TRP A 42 -7.56 -3.16 -4.97
CA TRP A 42 -8.73 -3.59 -4.23
C TRP A 42 -9.34 -4.84 -4.87
N GLU A 43 -9.75 -5.79 -4.04
CA GLU A 43 -10.39 -7.03 -4.50
C GLU A 43 -11.45 -7.46 -3.48
N GLY A 44 -12.48 -8.18 -3.92
CA GLY A 44 -13.44 -8.80 -3.00
C GLY A 44 -14.32 -7.77 -2.28
N THR A 45 -14.42 -7.90 -0.96
CA THR A 45 -15.29 -7.08 -0.10
C THR A 45 -14.58 -5.83 0.43
N ALA A 46 -15.31 -4.99 1.18
CA ALA A 46 -14.80 -3.70 1.62
C ALA A 46 -13.54 -3.82 2.50
N GLY A 47 -12.41 -3.35 1.99
CA GLY A 47 -11.12 -3.38 2.68
C GLY A 47 -10.23 -4.57 2.33
N GLU A 48 -10.71 -5.51 1.51
CA GLU A 48 -9.89 -6.59 0.96
C GLU A 48 -9.08 -6.08 -0.24
N PHE A 49 -7.82 -6.50 -0.31
CA PHE A 49 -6.92 -6.13 -1.39
C PHE A 49 -5.99 -7.30 -1.70
N LYS A 50 -5.42 -7.28 -2.91
CA LYS A 50 -4.37 -8.20 -3.31
C LYS A 50 -3.14 -7.45 -3.78
N ILE A 51 -1.99 -8.05 -3.53
CA ILE A 51 -0.70 -7.62 -4.06
C ILE A 51 -0.41 -8.48 -5.30
N LEU A 52 -0.31 -7.85 -6.46
CA LEU A 52 -0.04 -8.50 -7.73
C LEU A 52 1.45 -8.55 -8.04
N ASP A 53 2.19 -7.51 -7.63
CA ASP A 53 3.65 -7.46 -7.72
C ASP A 53 4.25 -7.21 -6.33
N PRO A 54 4.53 -8.29 -5.57
CA PRO A 54 5.07 -8.20 -4.21
C PRO A 54 6.45 -7.54 -4.13
N ASP A 55 7.27 -7.74 -5.15
CA ASP A 55 8.63 -7.20 -5.20
C ASP A 55 8.60 -5.69 -5.46
N GLU A 56 7.73 -5.22 -6.35
CA GLU A 56 7.57 -3.77 -6.60
C GLU A 56 6.97 -3.05 -5.38
N VAL A 57 5.99 -3.64 -4.68
CA VAL A 57 5.48 -3.09 -3.42
C VAL A 57 6.62 -2.97 -2.39
N ALA A 58 7.44 -4.01 -2.25
CA ALA A 58 8.56 -4.01 -1.32
C ALA A 58 9.66 -3.01 -1.70
N ARG A 59 9.97 -2.89 -3.00
CA ARG A 59 10.93 -1.91 -3.52
C ARG A 59 10.50 -0.49 -3.20
N ARG A 60 9.25 -0.13 -3.52
CA ARG A 60 8.68 1.19 -3.22
C ARG A 60 8.62 1.47 -1.71
N TRP A 61 8.33 0.46 -0.90
CA TRP A 61 8.38 0.60 0.57
C TRP A 61 9.81 0.83 1.08
N GLY A 62 10.79 0.10 0.52
CA GLY A 62 12.20 0.30 0.80
C GLY A 62 12.66 1.72 0.46
N GLU A 63 12.28 2.23 -0.71
CA GLU A 63 12.52 3.60 -1.14
C GLU A 63 11.89 4.62 -0.17
N ARG A 64 10.61 4.44 0.19
CA ARG A 64 9.89 5.32 1.13
C ARG A 64 10.54 5.39 2.51
N LYS A 65 11.20 4.33 2.96
CA LYS A 65 11.82 4.22 4.29
C LYS A 65 13.34 4.31 4.28
N SER A 66 13.96 4.57 3.13
CA SER A 66 15.41 4.52 2.92
C SER A 66 16.04 3.22 3.42
N LYS A 67 15.42 2.08 3.08
CA LYS A 67 15.87 0.72 3.40
C LYS A 67 16.20 -0.04 2.11
N PRO A 68 17.44 0.05 1.58
CA PRO A 68 17.80 -0.50 0.27
C PRO A 68 17.71 -2.04 0.20
N ASN A 69 17.76 -2.71 1.35
CA ASN A 69 17.64 -4.17 1.45
C ASN A 69 16.21 -4.64 1.76
N MET A 70 15.18 -3.81 1.49
CA MET A 70 13.79 -4.21 1.63
C MET A 70 13.42 -5.24 0.55
N ASN A 71 12.63 -6.24 0.92
CA ASN A 71 12.08 -7.26 0.02
C ASN A 71 10.73 -7.74 0.56
N TYR A 72 10.00 -8.53 -0.24
CA TYR A 72 8.66 -8.96 0.15
C TYR A 72 8.65 -9.81 1.42
N ASP A 73 9.66 -10.66 1.62
CA ASP A 73 9.85 -11.44 2.85
C ASP A 73 9.88 -10.58 4.13
N LYS A 74 10.56 -9.44 4.09
CA LYS A 74 10.65 -8.50 5.22
C LYS A 74 9.36 -7.69 5.36
N LEU A 75 8.76 -7.28 4.24
CA LEU A 75 7.52 -6.53 4.23
C LEU A 75 6.35 -7.38 4.78
N SER A 76 6.18 -8.60 4.29
CA SER A 76 5.12 -9.53 4.69
C SER A 76 5.19 -9.91 6.17
N ARG A 77 6.39 -9.90 6.78
CA ARG A 77 6.55 -10.04 8.23
C ARG A 77 5.91 -8.90 9.02
N ALA A 78 5.93 -7.68 8.49
CA ALA A 78 5.32 -6.51 9.11
C ALA A 78 3.80 -6.40 8.84
N LEU A 79 3.25 -7.28 7.99
CA LEU A 79 1.80 -7.39 7.73
C LEU A 79 1.10 -8.42 8.64
N ARG A 80 1.86 -9.25 9.35
CA ARG A 80 1.35 -10.23 10.31
C ARG A 80 1.26 -9.64 11.70
#